data_AF-A0A7X4WDH4-F1
#
_entry.id   AF-A0A7X4WDH4-F1
#
_cell.length_a   1.000
_cell.length_b   1.000
_cell.length_c   1.000
_cell.angle_alpha   90.00
_cell.angle_beta   90.00
_cell.angle_gamma   90.00
#
_symmetry.space_group_name_H-M   'P 1'
#
loop_
_entity.id
_entity.type
_entity.pdbx_description
1 polymer ?
#
loop_
_entity_poly.entity_id
_entity_poly.type
_entity_poly.pdbx_seq_one_letter_code
_entity_poly.pdbx_strand_id
1 'polypeptide(L)'
;MPENTNNFAEDSTQHLIGLGCPDFSLAAYIENRPDMPEMAYLDQLQPAASGEIQAIGQACGNGWRKVFNVYAKLIYALDSKLFPHSANGQSWQSYRDDFLLQQSSQTALLFNPPVLDASDTAPRYHIIMGRTYAKKLIHEEKLTVSLIWLDNEFAINREHRLVICPYFDYRQLSNSKIDRLARILAGFVRHI
;
A
#
# COMPACT_ATOMS: atom_id res chain seq x y z
N MET A 1 30.10 -34.78 -20.85
CA MET A 1 29.13 -33.79 -21.36
C MET A 1 27.78 -34.10 -20.76
N PRO A 2 27.01 -33.08 -20.36
CA PRO A 2 26.17 -33.13 -19.18
C PRO A 2 24.68 -33.13 -19.51
N GLU A 3 23.88 -33.69 -18.62
CA GLU A 3 22.52 -33.21 -18.36
C GLU A 3 22.47 -32.79 -16.89
N ASN A 4 23.02 -31.60 -16.62
CA ASN A 4 22.69 -30.83 -15.44
C ASN A 4 21.32 -30.22 -15.71
N THR A 5 20.26 -30.92 -15.33
CA THR A 5 18.95 -30.32 -15.16
C THR A 5 19.03 -29.45 -13.91
N ASN A 6 19.50 -28.21 -14.08
CA ASN A 6 19.28 -27.16 -13.11
C ASN A 6 17.77 -26.95 -13.02
N ASN A 7 17.13 -27.65 -12.07
CA ASN A 7 15.89 -27.20 -11.48
C ASN A 7 16.17 -25.86 -10.81
N PHE A 8 16.03 -24.78 -11.57
CA PHE A 8 15.70 -23.50 -10.98
C PHE A 8 14.33 -23.72 -10.36
N ALA A 9 14.30 -23.88 -9.04
CA ALA A 9 13.09 -23.59 -8.29
C ALA A 9 12.66 -22.19 -8.73
N GLU A 10 11.53 -22.11 -9.43
CA GLU A 10 10.81 -20.85 -9.56
C GLU A 10 10.52 -20.41 -8.13
N ASP A 11 11.38 -19.53 -7.63
CA ASP A 11 11.16 -18.84 -6.38
C ASP A 11 9.84 -18.09 -6.58
N SER A 12 8.80 -18.56 -5.90
CA SER A 12 7.44 -18.03 -5.97
C SER A 12 7.37 -16.72 -5.19
N THR A 13 8.37 -15.87 -5.36
CA THR A 13 8.35 -14.49 -4.91
C THR A 13 7.18 -13.81 -5.62
N GLN A 14 6.18 -13.43 -4.83
CA GLN A 14 5.08 -12.60 -5.29
C GLN A 14 5.63 -11.47 -6.15
N HIS A 15 5.24 -11.43 -7.43
CA HIS A 15 5.68 -10.39 -8.35
C HIS A 15 4.97 -9.09 -7.98
N LEU A 16 5.63 -8.28 -7.15
CA LEU A 16 5.14 -6.99 -6.70
C LEU A 16 5.77 -5.88 -7.55
N ILE A 17 4.96 -4.90 -7.95
CA ILE A 17 5.43 -3.77 -8.74
C ILE A 17 5.02 -2.49 -8.04
N GLY A 18 5.96 -1.62 -7.71
CA GLY A 18 5.62 -0.39 -7.00
C GLY A 18 6.81 0.30 -6.35
N LEU A 19 6.49 1.34 -5.60
CA LEU A 19 7.46 2.05 -4.77
C LEU A 19 7.26 1.66 -3.32
N GLY A 20 8.32 1.30 -2.61
CA GLY A 20 8.18 0.89 -1.22
C GLY A 20 9.27 -0.03 -0.73
N CYS A 21 9.20 -0.30 0.56
CA CYS A 21 10.10 -1.26 1.20
C CYS A 21 9.68 -2.71 0.87
N PRO A 22 10.59 -3.60 0.43
CA PRO A 22 10.25 -5.00 0.15
C PRO A 22 9.68 -5.78 1.34
N ASP A 23 10.09 -5.42 2.57
CA ASP A 23 9.61 -6.02 3.83
C ASP A 23 8.42 -5.25 4.44
N PHE A 24 7.61 -4.59 3.61
CA PHE A 24 6.49 -3.78 4.10
C PHE A 24 5.55 -4.56 5.03
N SER A 25 5.07 -3.87 6.06
CA SER A 25 3.92 -4.32 6.85
C SER A 25 2.62 -3.70 6.36
N LEU A 26 2.67 -2.53 5.71
CA LEU A 26 1.47 -1.85 5.18
C LEU A 26 1.65 -1.51 3.70
N ALA A 27 0.78 -2.07 2.85
CA ALA A 27 0.72 -1.75 1.43
C ALA A 27 -0.58 -1.04 1.05
N ALA A 28 -0.47 0.01 0.26
CA ALA A 28 -1.58 0.64 -0.42
C ALA A 28 -1.55 0.32 -1.92
N TYR A 29 -2.70 -0.03 -2.49
CA TYR A 29 -2.86 -0.47 -3.88
C TYR A 29 -3.57 0.61 -4.69
N ILE A 30 -2.95 1.03 -5.80
CA ILE A 30 -3.44 2.08 -6.69
C ILE A 30 -3.52 1.56 -8.12
N GLU A 31 -4.56 1.98 -8.84
CA GLU A 31 -4.72 1.63 -10.26
C GLU A 31 -3.68 2.30 -11.16
N ASN A 32 -3.39 3.57 -10.88
CA ASN A 32 -2.58 4.42 -11.74
C ASN A 32 -1.12 4.41 -11.31
N ARG A 33 -0.22 4.53 -12.28
CA ARG A 33 1.21 4.80 -12.08
C ARG A 33 1.52 6.28 -12.30
N PRO A 34 2.57 6.83 -11.67
CA PRO A 34 3.01 8.17 -12.02
C PRO A 34 3.43 8.23 -13.48
N ASP A 35 3.05 9.31 -14.18
CA ASP A 35 3.34 9.51 -15.60
C ASP A 35 4.77 10.00 -15.77
N MET A 36 5.72 9.08 -15.58
CA MET A 36 7.16 9.27 -15.71
C MET A 36 7.79 8.03 -16.36
N PRO A 37 8.80 8.18 -17.23
CA PRO A 37 9.46 7.06 -17.89
C PRO A 37 9.92 5.97 -16.91
N GLU A 38 10.53 6.36 -15.79
CA GLU A 38 11.06 5.45 -14.78
C GLU A 38 9.96 4.60 -14.14
N MET A 39 8.75 5.16 -13.98
CA MET A 39 7.59 4.47 -13.40
C MET A 39 6.84 3.62 -14.41
N ALA A 40 6.88 3.99 -15.69
CA ALA A 40 6.28 3.24 -16.78
C ALA A 40 6.96 1.87 -16.97
N TYR A 41 8.29 1.83 -16.87
CA TYR A 41 9.09 0.61 -17.03
C TYR A 41 9.34 -0.16 -15.73
N LEU A 42 8.86 0.35 -14.59
CA LEU A 42 9.03 -0.34 -13.32
C LEU A 42 8.29 -1.68 -13.33
N ASP A 43 9.03 -2.76 -13.07
CA ASP A 43 8.58 -4.15 -13.10
C ASP A 43 8.81 -4.88 -11.76
N GLN A 44 9.31 -4.18 -10.75
CA GLN A 44 9.54 -4.72 -9.42
C GLN A 44 9.22 -3.68 -8.33
N LEU A 45 9.09 -4.14 -7.09
CA LEU A 45 8.98 -3.29 -5.92
C LEU A 45 10.38 -2.75 -5.58
N GLN A 46 10.55 -1.43 -5.65
CA GLN A 46 11.80 -0.77 -5.29
C GLN A 46 11.57 0.32 -4.24
N PRO A 47 12.47 0.47 -3.25
CA PRO A 47 12.41 1.60 -2.33
C PRO A 47 12.55 2.93 -3.07
N ALA A 48 11.76 3.92 -2.67
CA ALA A 48 11.93 5.27 -3.16
C ALA A 48 13.28 5.84 -2.68
N ALA A 49 13.99 6.55 -3.57
CA ALA A 49 15.17 7.32 -3.20
C ALA A 49 14.80 8.58 -2.42
N SER A 50 15.74 9.12 -1.65
CA SER A 50 15.57 10.41 -0.97
C SER A 50 15.21 11.50 -1.99
N GLY A 51 14.09 12.19 -1.75
CA GLY A 51 13.57 13.23 -2.63
C GLY A 51 12.72 12.74 -3.82
N GLU A 52 12.65 11.44 -4.09
CA GLU A 52 11.90 10.89 -5.23
C GLU A 52 10.38 11.13 -5.09
N ILE A 53 9.83 10.96 -3.89
CA ILE A 53 8.41 11.25 -3.60
C ILE A 53 8.07 12.72 -3.89
N GLN A 54 8.98 13.64 -3.57
CA GLN A 54 8.82 15.06 -3.88
C GLN A 54 8.88 15.29 -5.40
N ALA A 55 9.86 14.69 -6.09
CA ALA A 55 10.03 14.80 -7.53
C ALA A 55 8.79 14.29 -8.28
N ILE A 56 8.27 13.11 -7.93
CA ILE A 56 7.04 12.56 -8.51
C ILE A 56 5.85 13.49 -8.25
N GLY A 57 5.71 13.99 -7.01
CA GLY A 57 4.63 14.90 -6.65
C GLY A 57 4.67 16.24 -7.42
N GLN A 58 5.84 16.69 -7.84
CA GLN A 58 6.03 17.88 -8.67
C GLN A 58 5.78 17.59 -10.16
N ALA A 59 6.35 16.50 -10.68
CA ALA A 59 6.32 16.15 -12.10
C ALA A 59 4.95 15.61 -12.56
N CYS A 60 4.32 14.73 -11.77
CA CYS A 60 3.05 14.08 -12.14
C CYS A 60 1.82 14.83 -11.62
N GLY A 61 2.00 16.04 -11.13
CA GLY A 61 0.93 16.98 -10.79
C GLY A 61 0.21 16.72 -9.47
N ASN A 62 -0.87 17.48 -9.28
CA ASN A 62 -1.56 17.62 -8.00
C ASN A 62 -2.16 16.31 -7.44
N GLY A 63 -2.43 15.31 -8.28
CA GLY A 63 -2.95 14.02 -7.84
C GLY A 63 -1.97 13.27 -6.94
N TRP A 64 -0.73 13.10 -7.39
CA TRP A 64 0.30 12.36 -6.66
C TRP A 64 0.71 13.02 -5.35
N ARG A 65 0.85 14.35 -5.35
CA ARG A 65 1.09 15.11 -4.12
C ARG A 65 0.01 14.86 -3.06
N LYS A 66 -1.26 14.67 -3.44
CA LYS A 66 -2.32 14.32 -2.49
C LYS A 66 -2.20 12.89 -2.00
N VAL A 67 -1.90 11.94 -2.88
CA VAL A 67 -1.70 10.52 -2.53
C VAL A 67 -0.65 10.41 -1.43
N PHE A 68 0.54 10.99 -1.65
CA PHE A 68 1.63 10.93 -0.66
C PHE A 68 1.30 11.66 0.65
N ASN A 69 0.64 12.82 0.57
CA ASN A 69 0.23 13.56 1.76
C ASN A 69 -0.78 12.78 2.61
N VAL A 70 -1.79 12.20 1.98
CA VAL A 70 -2.83 11.44 2.68
C VAL A 70 -2.25 10.14 3.23
N TYR A 71 -1.35 9.48 2.49
CA TYR A 71 -0.67 8.29 2.98
C TYR A 71 0.15 8.61 4.24
N ALA A 72 1.01 9.64 4.21
CA ALA A 72 1.79 10.01 5.38
C ALA A 72 0.92 10.41 6.58
N LYS A 73 -0.20 11.12 6.34
CA LYS A 73 -1.18 11.42 7.40
C LYS A 73 -1.83 10.17 7.97
N LEU A 74 -2.14 9.19 7.14
CA LEU A 74 -2.65 7.89 7.60
C LEU A 74 -1.64 7.22 8.50
N ILE A 75 -0.38 7.12 8.07
CA ILE A 75 0.69 6.53 8.90
C ILE A 75 0.73 7.21 10.27
N TYR A 76 0.74 8.54 10.31
CA TYR A 76 0.75 9.31 11.57
C TYR A 76 -0.50 9.14 12.45
N ALA A 77 -1.61 8.69 11.89
CA ALA A 77 -2.83 8.39 12.64
C ALA A 77 -2.85 6.96 13.21
N LEU A 78 -1.89 6.11 12.84
CA LEU A 78 -1.79 4.74 13.34
C LEU A 78 -1.22 4.69 14.77
N ASP A 79 -1.74 3.74 15.56
CA ASP A 79 -1.23 3.46 16.90
C ASP A 79 0.23 2.97 16.81
N SER A 80 1.17 3.74 17.35
CA SER A 80 2.60 3.46 17.30
C SER A 80 3.01 2.20 18.06
N LYS A 81 2.15 1.66 18.95
CA LYS A 81 2.39 0.35 19.56
C LYS A 81 2.19 -0.80 18.58
N LEU A 82 1.29 -0.62 17.61
CA LEU A 82 0.98 -1.62 16.59
C LEU A 82 1.80 -1.39 15.31
N PHE A 83 2.09 -0.13 15.00
CA PHE A 83 2.84 0.29 13.82
C PHE A 83 4.01 1.18 14.26
N PRO A 84 5.14 0.63 14.75
CA PRO A 84 6.23 1.43 15.29
C PRO A 84 6.80 2.48 14.33
N HIS A 85 6.75 2.20 13.03
CA HIS A 85 7.16 3.15 11.98
C HIS A 85 6.27 4.41 11.92
N SER A 86 5.07 4.42 12.51
CA SER A 86 4.22 5.61 12.58
C SER A 86 4.78 6.73 13.43
N ALA A 87 5.73 6.42 14.33
CA ALA A 87 6.40 7.39 15.18
C ALA A 87 7.67 7.98 14.54
N ASN A 88 8.02 7.61 13.31
CA ASN A 88 9.19 8.15 12.62
C ASN A 88 8.96 9.60 12.16
N GLY A 89 10.00 10.42 12.22
CA GLY A 89 9.91 11.85 11.92
C GLY A 89 9.14 12.65 12.99
N GLN A 90 9.17 13.97 12.91
CA GLN A 90 8.51 14.86 13.90
C GLN A 90 7.08 15.27 13.49
N SER A 91 6.72 15.05 12.23
CA SER A 91 5.42 15.35 11.67
C SER A 91 5.13 14.41 10.50
N TRP A 92 3.86 14.34 10.07
CA TRP A 92 3.52 13.59 8.85
C TRP A 92 4.25 14.14 7.62
N GLN A 93 4.59 15.44 7.58
CA GLN A 93 5.37 16.03 6.50
C GLN A 93 6.80 15.49 6.49
N SER A 94 7.47 15.50 7.64
CA SER A 94 8.82 14.92 7.78
C SER A 94 8.80 13.43 7.46
N TYR A 95 7.78 12.69 7.93
CA TYR A 95 7.62 11.29 7.57
C TYR A 95 7.50 11.09 6.05
N ARG A 96 6.68 11.91 5.38
CA ARG A 96 6.51 11.86 3.92
C ARG A 96 7.83 12.06 3.19
N ASP A 97 8.60 13.05 3.61
CA ASP A 97 9.78 13.49 2.87
C ASP A 97 10.99 12.57 3.13
N ASP A 98 11.13 12.08 4.36
CA ASP A 98 12.33 11.38 4.81
C ASP A 98 12.17 9.85 4.92
N PHE A 99 10.92 9.33 4.96
CA PHE A 99 10.68 7.90 5.25
C PHE A 99 9.70 7.22 4.29
N LEU A 100 8.58 7.87 3.95
CA LEU A 100 7.49 7.23 3.21
C LEU A 100 7.98 6.54 1.92
N LEU A 101 7.68 5.24 1.78
CA LEU A 101 8.07 4.37 0.65
C LEU A 101 9.58 4.16 0.45
N GLN A 102 10.43 4.73 1.31
CA GLN A 102 11.87 4.48 1.29
C GLN A 102 12.21 3.14 1.98
N GLN A 103 13.50 2.77 1.94
CA GLN A 103 14.02 1.59 2.61
C GLN A 103 13.71 1.66 4.12
N SER A 104 13.34 0.51 4.70
CA SER A 104 12.98 0.36 6.12
C SER A 104 11.76 1.17 6.60
N SER A 105 11.01 1.79 5.69
CA SER A 105 9.76 2.49 6.03
C SER A 105 8.62 1.56 6.43
N GLN A 106 8.73 0.27 6.11
CA GLN A 106 7.68 -0.73 6.22
C GLN A 106 6.39 -0.39 5.44
N THR A 107 6.49 0.54 4.48
CA THR A 107 5.36 0.99 3.66
C THR A 107 5.60 0.70 2.18
N ALA A 108 4.53 0.35 1.46
CA ALA A 108 4.57 0.15 0.02
C ALA A 108 3.35 0.77 -0.68
N LEU A 109 3.58 1.24 -1.91
CA LEU A 109 2.57 1.72 -2.84
C LEU A 109 2.66 0.87 -4.11
N LEU A 110 1.71 -0.04 -4.25
CA LEU A 110 1.73 -1.08 -5.27
C LEU A 110 0.84 -0.70 -6.46
N PHE A 111 1.40 -0.91 -7.64
CA PHE A 111 0.83 -0.60 -8.96
C PHE A 111 0.20 -1.82 -9.64
N ASN A 112 0.19 -2.97 -8.96
CA ASN A 112 -0.46 -4.19 -9.40
C ASN A 112 -1.42 -4.69 -8.31
N PRO A 113 -2.41 -5.54 -8.66
CA PRO A 113 -3.38 -6.06 -7.70
C PRO A 113 -2.75 -6.76 -6.49
N PRO A 114 -3.43 -6.80 -5.33
CA PRO A 114 -2.93 -7.51 -4.17
C PRO A 114 -2.84 -9.02 -4.44
N VAL A 115 -1.70 -9.61 -4.08
CA VAL A 115 -1.55 -11.05 -3.97
C VAL A 115 -1.82 -11.42 -2.51
N LEU A 116 -3.00 -11.97 -2.25
CA LEU A 116 -3.49 -12.29 -0.91
C LEU A 116 -3.32 -13.78 -0.66
N ASP A 117 -2.14 -14.17 -0.20
CA ASP A 117 -1.85 -15.55 0.14
C ASP A 117 -2.19 -15.80 1.62
N ALA A 118 -3.10 -16.73 1.88
CA ALA A 118 -3.45 -17.12 3.26
C ALA A 118 -2.29 -17.83 3.99
N SER A 119 -1.30 -18.33 3.25
CA SER A 119 -0.08 -18.91 3.80
C SER A 119 1.01 -17.86 4.11
N ASP A 120 0.81 -16.60 3.74
CA ASP A 120 1.72 -15.51 4.10
C ASP A 120 1.66 -15.28 5.62
N THR A 121 2.70 -15.78 6.29
CA THR A 121 2.85 -15.67 7.75
C THR A 121 3.24 -14.27 8.21
N ALA A 122 3.70 -13.41 7.29
CA ALA A 122 4.05 -12.04 7.63
C ALA A 122 2.79 -11.21 7.91
N PRO A 123 2.78 -10.39 8.99
CA PRO A 123 1.60 -9.61 9.33
C PRO A 123 1.40 -8.39 8.43
N ARG A 124 1.00 -8.61 7.18
CA ARG A 124 0.78 -7.57 6.17
C ARG A 124 -0.66 -7.05 6.20
N TYR A 125 -0.78 -5.74 6.01
CA TYR A 125 -2.01 -4.98 5.92
C TYR A 125 -2.17 -4.44 4.51
N HIS A 126 -3.35 -4.58 3.94
CA HIS A 126 -3.61 -4.25 2.54
C HIS A 126 -4.70 -3.18 2.45
N ILE A 127 -4.38 -2.05 1.81
CA ILE A 127 -5.33 -0.95 1.58
C ILE A 127 -5.59 -0.83 0.08
N ILE A 128 -6.79 -1.17 -0.38
CA ILE A 128 -7.19 -0.87 -1.77
C ILE A 128 -7.76 0.55 -1.83
N MET A 129 -7.06 1.44 -2.55
CA MET A 129 -7.43 2.84 -2.64
C MET A 129 -8.46 3.07 -3.74
N GLY A 130 -9.66 3.49 -3.35
CA GLY A 130 -10.72 3.89 -4.27
C GLY A 130 -11.66 2.74 -4.63
N ARG A 131 -12.95 3.00 -4.47
CA ARG A 131 -14.02 2.03 -4.74
C ARG A 131 -14.10 1.61 -6.20
N THR A 132 -13.80 2.50 -7.13
CA THR A 132 -13.81 2.20 -8.57
C THR A 132 -12.76 1.15 -8.89
N TYR A 133 -11.55 1.31 -8.37
CA TYR A 133 -10.48 0.34 -8.55
C TYR A 133 -10.83 -1.01 -7.90
N ALA A 134 -11.32 -1.00 -6.66
CA ALA A 134 -11.78 -2.22 -5.99
C ALA A 134 -12.85 -2.98 -6.80
N LYS A 135 -13.85 -2.27 -7.34
CA LYS A 135 -14.90 -2.87 -8.20
C LYS A 135 -14.31 -3.46 -9.47
N LYS A 136 -13.34 -2.79 -10.10
CA LYS A 136 -12.63 -3.30 -11.27
C LYS A 136 -11.90 -4.60 -10.95
N LEU A 137 -11.16 -4.65 -9.83
CA LEU A 137 -10.46 -5.85 -9.40
C LEU A 137 -11.40 -7.03 -9.14
N ILE A 138 -12.56 -6.79 -8.54
CA ILE A 138 -13.59 -7.82 -8.33
C ILE A 138 -14.14 -8.32 -9.67
N HIS A 139 -14.48 -7.40 -10.58
CA HIS A 139 -15.03 -7.75 -11.90
C HIS A 139 -14.02 -8.53 -12.76
N GLU A 140 -12.73 -8.22 -12.64
CA GLU A 140 -11.64 -8.90 -13.35
C GLU A 140 -11.14 -10.16 -12.63
N GLU A 141 -11.82 -10.61 -11.57
CA GLU A 141 -11.44 -11.78 -10.75
C GLU A 141 -10.02 -11.68 -10.13
N LYS A 142 -9.49 -10.46 -9.99
CA LYS A 142 -8.20 -10.14 -9.37
C LYS A 142 -8.31 -9.89 -7.86
N LEU A 143 -9.53 -9.77 -7.35
CA LEU A 143 -9.84 -9.71 -5.91
C LEU A 143 -11.02 -10.63 -5.63
N THR A 144 -10.73 -11.85 -5.18
CA THR A 144 -11.72 -12.93 -5.01
C THR A 144 -12.11 -13.19 -3.55
N VAL A 145 -11.49 -12.46 -2.61
CA VAL A 145 -11.75 -12.61 -1.18
C VAL A 145 -13.14 -12.07 -0.81
N SER A 146 -13.77 -12.67 0.22
CA SER A 146 -15.06 -12.20 0.73
C SER A 146 -14.90 -10.83 1.40
N LEU A 147 -15.78 -9.88 1.07
CA LEU A 147 -15.75 -8.52 1.58
C LEU A 147 -16.98 -8.22 2.43
N ILE A 148 -16.75 -7.70 3.64
CA ILE A 148 -17.79 -7.18 4.53
C ILE A 148 -17.83 -5.66 4.36
N TRP A 149 -18.91 -5.14 3.77
CA TRP A 149 -19.13 -3.70 3.66
C TRP A 149 -19.53 -3.13 5.02
N LEU A 150 -18.71 -2.21 5.54
CA LEU A 150 -19.00 -1.51 6.80
C LEU A 150 -19.97 -0.35 6.57
N ASP A 151 -19.91 0.26 5.38
CA ASP A 151 -20.86 1.24 4.87
C ASP A 151 -20.62 1.48 3.36
N ASN A 152 -21.09 2.63 2.85
CA ASN A 152 -20.92 3.03 1.46
C ASN A 152 -19.47 3.33 1.05
N GLU A 153 -18.54 3.49 1.99
CA GLU A 153 -17.17 3.96 1.71
C GLU A 153 -16.10 2.92 2.04
N PHE A 154 -16.35 2.06 3.03
CA PHE A 154 -15.38 1.09 3.53
C PHE A 154 -15.91 -0.35 3.45
N ALA A 155 -15.01 -1.26 3.07
CA ALA A 155 -15.22 -2.69 3.16
C ALA A 155 -13.95 -3.37 3.66
N ILE A 156 -14.08 -4.53 4.30
CA ILE A 156 -12.95 -5.25 4.88
C ILE A 156 -12.97 -6.74 4.56
N ASN A 157 -11.80 -7.35 4.58
CA ASN A 157 -11.62 -8.79 4.78
C ASN A 157 -10.65 -8.97 5.96
N ARG A 158 -11.08 -9.66 7.02
CA ARG A 158 -10.28 -9.80 8.24
C ARG A 158 -9.16 -10.82 8.11
N GLU A 159 -9.43 -11.93 7.43
CA GLU A 159 -8.48 -13.01 7.20
C GLU A 159 -7.19 -12.51 6.54
N HIS A 160 -7.34 -11.67 5.52
CA HIS A 160 -6.23 -11.06 4.79
C HIS A 160 -5.88 -9.64 5.23
N ARG A 161 -6.42 -9.15 6.37
CA ARG A 161 -6.18 -7.78 6.89
C ARG A 161 -6.31 -6.70 5.82
N LEU A 162 -7.33 -6.84 4.98
CA LEU A 162 -7.56 -6.00 3.83
C LEU A 162 -8.69 -5.01 4.12
N VAL A 163 -8.51 -3.78 3.69
CA VAL A 163 -9.52 -2.73 3.72
C VAL A 163 -9.60 -2.02 2.37
N ILE A 164 -10.82 -1.84 1.87
CA ILE A 164 -11.13 -0.90 0.79
C ILE A 164 -11.53 0.42 1.43
N CYS A 165 -10.98 1.53 0.94
CA CYS A 165 -11.31 2.87 1.43
C CYS A 165 -11.53 3.86 0.27
N PRO A 166 -12.01 5.09 0.56
CA PRO A 166 -11.95 6.18 -0.40
C PRO A 166 -10.52 6.42 -0.92
N TYR A 167 -10.40 7.03 -2.10
CA TYR A 167 -9.09 7.32 -2.69
C TYR A 167 -8.28 8.28 -1.81
N PHE A 168 -6.94 8.22 -1.89
CA PHE A 168 -6.03 9.10 -1.14
C PHE A 168 -6.01 10.53 -1.71
N ASP A 169 -7.15 11.19 -1.60
CA ASP A 169 -7.40 12.60 -1.86
C ASP A 169 -8.14 13.15 -0.65
N TYR A 170 -7.70 14.26 -0.06
CA TYR A 170 -8.31 14.85 1.14
C TYR A 170 -9.81 15.21 0.96
N ARG A 171 -10.29 15.34 -0.28
CA ARG A 171 -11.73 15.53 -0.58
C ARG A 171 -12.53 14.24 -0.38
N GLN A 172 -11.89 13.09 -0.56
CA GLN A 172 -12.49 11.77 -0.46
C GLN A 172 -12.21 11.11 0.89
N LEU A 173 -10.94 11.15 1.33
CA LEU A 173 -10.44 10.65 2.60
C LEU A 173 -10.04 11.83 3.51
N SER A 174 -11.04 12.45 4.13
CA SER A 174 -10.87 13.52 5.13
C SER A 174 -10.14 13.01 6.38
N ASN A 175 -9.67 13.91 7.25
CA ASN A 175 -9.02 13.53 8.52
C ASN A 175 -9.89 12.56 9.35
N SER A 176 -11.20 12.82 9.47
CA SER A 176 -12.13 11.91 10.17
C SER A 176 -12.21 10.51 9.57
N LYS A 177 -12.03 10.39 8.25
CA LYS A 177 -12.00 9.09 7.56
C LYS A 177 -10.63 8.43 7.65
N ILE A 178 -9.55 9.21 7.73
CA ILE A 178 -8.22 8.71 8.08
C ILE A 178 -8.25 8.08 9.49
N ASP A 179 -8.82 8.77 10.48
CA ASP A 179 -8.96 8.23 11.85
C ASP A 179 -9.81 6.96 11.88
N ARG A 180 -10.82 6.87 11.01
CA ARG A 180 -11.62 5.66 10.87
C ARG A 180 -10.82 4.53 10.22
N LEU A 181 -10.06 4.80 9.16
CA LEU A 181 -9.19 3.82 8.51
C LEU A 181 -8.14 3.28 9.49
N ALA A 182 -7.50 4.16 10.26
CA ALA A 182 -6.54 3.77 11.31
C ALA A 182 -7.18 2.83 12.36
N ARG A 183 -8.42 3.12 12.80
CA ARG A 183 -9.17 2.23 13.71
C ARG A 183 -9.51 0.88 13.09
N ILE A 184 -9.84 0.84 11.80
CA ILE A 184 -10.09 -0.42 11.09
C ILE A 184 -8.81 -1.27 11.08
N LEU A 185 -7.67 -0.68 10.70
CA LEU A 185 -6.38 -1.37 10.65
C LEU A 185 -5.96 -1.92 12.01
N ALA A 186 -6.04 -1.09 13.07
CA ALA A 186 -5.79 -1.53 14.45
C ALA A 186 -6.74 -2.65 14.90
N GLY A 187 -7.98 -2.64 14.37
CA GLY A 187 -8.98 -3.66 14.63
C GLY A 187 -8.70 -5.02 13.98
N PHE A 188 -7.71 -5.16 13.10
CA PHE A 188 -7.31 -6.46 12.59
C PHE A 188 -6.38 -7.21 13.56
N VAL A 189 -5.55 -6.52 14.35
CA VAL A 189 -4.66 -7.13 15.34
C VAL A 189 -5.42 -7.86 16.44
N ARG A 190 -6.59 -7.32 16.83
CA ARG A 190 -7.35 -7.78 18.00
C ARG A 190 -8.10 -9.10 17.80
N HIS A 191 -8.02 -9.69 16.61
CA HIS A 191 -8.74 -10.92 16.25
C HIS A 191 -7.80 -12.04 15.77
N ILE A 192 -6.51 -11.94 16.08
CA ILE A 192 -5.52 -13.02 15.93
C ILE A 192 -5.46 -13.80 17.24
#